data_AF-A0A4Q3VPT6-F1
#
_entry.id   AF-A0A4Q3VPT6-F1
#
_cell.length_a   1.000
_cell.length_b   1.000
_cell.length_c   1.000
_cell.angle_alpha   90.00
_cell.angle_beta   90.00
_cell.angle_gamma   90.00
#
_symmetry.space_group_name_H-M   'P 1'
#
loop_
_entity.id
_entity.type
_entity.pdbx_description
1 polymer ?
#
loop_
_entity_poly.entity_id
_entity_poly.type
_entity_poly.pdbx_seq_one_letter_code
_entity_poly.pdbx_strand_id
1 'polypeptide(L)'
;MRKILVLLAAAVAASASAEVRLIVQLAPGADPRTVASVHRLGYLDRTDDGPFALLRAKDEADAHRAQEEMLTDPQVVWAEDDDEIVAPEGKGQRPAPTKKGSIMPVVGDRFAI
;
A
#
# COMPACT_ATOMS: atom_id res chain seq x y z
N MET A 1 -2.62 30.06 49.68
CA MET A 1 -2.77 28.62 49.32
C MET A 1 -3.32 28.49 47.89
N ARG A 2 -2.54 29.02 46.94
CA ARG A 2 -2.70 28.87 45.48
C ARG A 2 -1.50 28.03 45.05
N LYS A 3 -1.62 27.17 44.05
CA LYS A 3 -0.60 26.20 43.54
C LYS A 3 -0.82 24.72 43.96
N ILE A 4 -2.06 24.25 43.98
CA ILE A 4 -2.32 22.80 43.88
C ILE A 4 -2.67 22.52 42.41
N LEU A 5 -1.66 22.02 41.71
CA LEU A 5 -1.72 21.15 40.54
C LEU A 5 -2.65 21.57 39.39
N VAL A 6 -2.18 22.56 38.63
CA VAL A 6 -2.50 22.78 37.20
C VAL A 6 -1.74 21.75 36.32
N LEU A 7 -1.52 20.52 36.82
CA LEU A 7 -0.60 19.53 36.22
C LEU A 7 -1.32 18.23 35.82
N LEU A 8 -2.61 18.32 35.53
CA LEU A 8 -3.32 17.34 34.69
C LEU A 8 -3.38 17.86 33.24
N ALA A 9 -2.30 18.49 32.80
CA ALA A 9 -2.13 18.98 31.44
C ALA A 9 -1.61 17.82 30.57
N ALA A 10 -2.52 17.30 29.75
CA ALA A 10 -2.24 16.87 28.39
C ALA A 10 -1.08 15.88 28.18
N ALA A 11 -1.24 14.65 28.67
CA ALA A 11 -0.65 13.49 28.02
C ALA A 11 -1.72 12.85 27.11
N VAL A 12 -2.27 13.63 26.18
CA VAL A 12 -2.94 13.03 25.02
C VAL A 12 -1.81 12.44 24.19
N ALA A 13 -1.53 11.17 24.42
CA ALA A 13 -0.70 10.38 23.52
C ALA A 13 -1.38 10.46 22.15
N ALA A 14 -0.84 11.29 21.27
CA ALA A 14 -1.20 11.28 19.87
C ALA A 14 -0.71 9.95 19.32
N SER A 15 -1.58 8.93 19.36
CA SER A 15 -1.42 7.73 18.57
C SER A 15 -1.42 8.16 17.12
N ALA A 16 -0.23 8.33 16.55
CA ALA A 16 -0.07 8.43 15.12
C ALA A 16 -0.54 7.09 14.54
N SER A 17 -1.82 7.03 14.16
CA SER A 17 -2.33 5.93 13.34
C SER A 17 -1.53 5.97 12.04
N ALA A 18 -0.85 4.88 11.70
CA ALA A 18 -0.19 4.76 10.43
C ALA A 18 -1.28 4.82 9.35
N GLU A 19 -1.35 5.94 8.62
CA GLU A 19 -2.29 6.08 7.52
C GLU A 19 -1.88 5.11 6.41
N VAL A 20 -2.80 4.26 5.98
CA VAL A 20 -2.56 3.29 4.91
C VAL A 20 -2.97 3.91 3.58
N ARG A 21 -2.10 3.82 2.59
CA ARG A 21 -2.33 4.34 1.24
C ARG A 21 -2.71 3.18 0.34
N LEU A 22 -3.72 3.38 -0.51
CA LEU A 22 -4.18 2.41 -1.49
C LEU A 22 -3.97 2.99 -2.89
N ILE A 23 -3.34 2.22 -3.76
CA ILE A 23 -3.29 2.50 -5.20
C ILE A 23 -4.49 1.79 -5.83
N VAL A 24 -5.33 2.55 -6.52
CA VAL A 24 -6.57 2.06 -7.12
C VAL A 24 -6.54 2.31 -8.62
N GLN A 25 -6.71 1.24 -9.41
CA GLN A 25 -6.97 1.34 -10.83
C GLN A 25 -8.48 1.45 -11.08
N LEU A 26 -8.87 2.54 -11.74
CA LEU A 26 -10.24 2.89 -12.06
C LEU A 26 -10.66 2.39 -13.44
N ALA A 27 -11.95 2.08 -13.58
CA ALA A 27 -12.57 1.85 -14.87
C ALA A 27 -12.62 3.16 -15.69
N PRO A 28 -12.66 3.09 -17.04
CA PRO A 28 -12.74 4.29 -17.87
C PRO A 28 -13.94 5.18 -17.50
N GLY A 29 -13.67 6.46 -17.25
CA GLY A 29 -14.70 7.45 -16.90
C GLY A 29 -15.15 7.45 -15.44
N ALA A 30 -14.63 6.56 -14.58
CA ALA A 30 -14.88 6.62 -13.15
C ALA A 30 -14.18 7.83 -12.51
N ASP A 31 -14.84 8.47 -11.55
CA ASP A 31 -14.29 9.59 -10.80
C ASP A 31 -13.65 9.10 -9.49
N PRO A 32 -12.33 9.31 -9.27
CA PRO A 32 -11.65 8.87 -8.06
C PRO A 32 -12.24 9.44 -6.78
N ARG A 33 -12.78 10.66 -6.79
CA ARG A 33 -13.38 11.27 -5.59
C ARG A 33 -14.68 10.59 -5.19
N THR A 34 -15.47 10.21 -6.19
CA THR A 34 -16.70 9.43 -6.00
C THR A 34 -16.37 8.05 -5.42
N VAL A 35 -15.41 7.33 -6.03
CA VAL A 35 -14.95 6.02 -5.52
C VAL A 35 -14.44 6.13 -4.08
N ALA A 36 -13.60 7.13 -3.78
CA ALA A 36 -13.12 7.36 -2.42
C ALA A 36 -14.28 7.57 -1.42
N SER A 37 -15.29 8.37 -1.79
CA SER A 37 -16.44 8.62 -0.92
C SER A 37 -17.29 7.38 -0.68
N VAL A 38 -17.51 6.54 -1.71
CA VAL A 38 -18.31 5.30 -1.60
C VAL A 38 -17.67 4.35 -0.59
N HIS A 39 -16.35 4.20 -0.66
CA HIS A 39 -15.58 3.28 0.19
C HIS A 39 -15.10 3.92 1.51
N ARG A 40 -15.54 5.15 1.81
CA ARG A 40 -15.18 5.92 3.01
C ARG A 40 -13.66 6.15 3.16
N LEU A 41 -12.98 6.33 2.04
CA LEU A 41 -11.56 6.62 1.94
C LEU A 41 -11.33 8.12 1.69
N GLY A 42 -10.14 8.59 2.06
CA GLY A 42 -9.66 9.91 1.64
C GLY A 42 -9.10 9.86 0.22
N TYR A 43 -9.48 10.80 -0.63
CA TYR A 43 -8.80 11.00 -1.91
C TYR A 43 -7.49 11.78 -1.69
N LEU A 44 -6.36 11.27 -2.18
CA LEU A 44 -5.07 11.95 -2.11
C LEU A 44 -4.70 12.55 -3.45
N ASP A 45 -4.58 11.72 -4.48
CA ASP A 45 -4.07 12.14 -5.78
C ASP A 45 -4.57 11.24 -6.92
N ARG A 46 -4.30 11.65 -8.16
CA ARG A 46 -4.52 10.86 -9.38
C ARG A 46 -3.40 11.09 -10.38
N THR A 47 -3.21 10.11 -11.26
CA THR A 47 -2.39 10.32 -12.45
C THR A 47 -3.26 10.95 -13.54
N ASP A 48 -2.95 12.17 -13.99
CA ASP A 48 -3.83 12.92 -14.92
C ASP A 48 -4.11 12.18 -16.24
N ASP A 49 -3.14 11.45 -16.77
CA ASP A 49 -3.26 10.67 -18.00
C ASP A 49 -3.37 9.15 -17.75
N GLY A 50 -3.50 8.73 -16.49
CA GLY A 50 -3.49 7.32 -16.09
C GLY A 50 -4.78 6.90 -15.38
N PRO A 51 -5.14 5.61 -15.41
CA PRO A 51 -6.33 5.11 -14.72
C PRO A 51 -6.12 4.95 -13.21
N PHE A 52 -5.08 5.54 -12.61
CA PHE A 52 -4.70 5.29 -11.23
C PHE A 52 -5.03 6.46 -10.32
N ALA A 53 -5.55 6.15 -9.14
CA ALA A 53 -5.78 7.08 -8.06
C ALA A 53 -5.09 6.59 -6.78
N LEU A 54 -4.63 7.53 -5.97
CA LEU A 54 -4.09 7.26 -4.64
C LEU A 54 -5.16 7.64 -3.61
N LEU A 55 -5.60 6.65 -2.83
CA LEU A 55 -6.58 6.81 -1.78
C LEU A 55 -5.95 6.53 -0.41
N ARG A 56 -6.62 6.94 0.65
CA ARG A 56 -6.16 6.82 2.03
C ARG A 56 -7.22 6.15 2.89
N ALA A 57 -6.83 5.06 3.55
CA ALA A 57 -7.57 4.47 4.64
C ALA A 57 -7.08 5.02 5.99
N LYS A 58 -7.94 4.97 7.00
CA LYS A 58 -7.64 5.44 8.35
C LYS A 58 -6.66 4.50 9.07
N ASP A 59 -6.80 3.21 8.81
CA ASP A 59 -6.01 2.12 9.37
C ASP A 59 -6.05 0.90 8.42
N GLU A 60 -5.28 -0.14 8.74
CA GLU A 60 -5.18 -1.37 7.95
C GLU A 60 -6.52 -2.12 7.85
N ALA A 61 -7.36 -2.08 8.90
CA ALA A 61 -8.65 -2.76 8.88
C ALA A 61 -9.62 -2.10 7.89
N ASP A 62 -9.63 -0.76 7.86
CA ASP A 62 -10.39 0.00 6.86
C ASP A 62 -9.84 -0.21 5.43
N ALA A 63 -8.52 -0.32 5.27
CA ALA A 63 -7.90 -0.61 3.99
C ALA A 63 -8.33 -1.97 3.45
N HIS A 64 -8.19 -3.02 4.27
CA HIS A 64 -8.56 -4.39 3.91
C HIS A 64 -10.04 -4.51 3.54
N ARG A 65 -10.93 -3.94 4.38
CA ARG A 65 -12.36 -3.90 4.09
C ARG A 65 -12.67 -3.20 2.77
N ALA A 66 -12.03 -2.05 2.51
CA ALA A 66 -12.26 -1.32 1.27
C ALA A 66 -11.78 -2.11 0.04
N GLN A 67 -10.64 -2.80 0.12
CA GLN A 67 -10.17 -3.69 -0.96
C GLN A 67 -11.18 -4.80 -1.25
N GLU A 68 -11.71 -5.47 -0.22
CA GLU A 68 -12.75 -6.49 -0.37
C GLU A 68 -14.03 -5.95 -1.02
N GLU A 69 -14.48 -4.76 -0.60
CA GLU A 69 -15.66 -4.08 -1.18
C GLU A 69 -15.43 -3.72 -2.65
N MET A 70 -14.24 -3.23 -2.99
CA MET A 70 -13.83 -2.84 -4.35
C MET A 70 -13.74 -4.01 -5.34
N LEU A 71 -13.54 -5.26 -4.89
CA LEU A 71 -13.55 -6.45 -5.77
C LEU A 71 -14.86 -6.60 -6.56
N THR A 72 -15.94 -6.02 -6.06
CA THR A 72 -17.28 -6.08 -6.68
C THR A 72 -17.75 -4.75 -7.24
N ASP A 73 -16.95 -3.68 -7.09
CA ASP A 73 -17.31 -2.35 -7.58
C ASP A 73 -16.98 -2.22 -9.08
N PRO A 74 -17.97 -2.01 -9.97
CA PRO A 74 -17.72 -1.88 -11.41
C PRO A 74 -16.89 -0.64 -11.78
N GLN A 75 -16.72 0.32 -10.87
CA GLN A 75 -15.87 1.50 -11.08
C GLN A 75 -14.39 1.23 -10.81
N VAL A 76 -14.07 0.10 -10.19
CA VAL A 76 -12.70 -0.28 -9.81
C VAL A 76 -12.30 -1.54 -10.56
N VAL A 77 -11.14 -1.49 -11.20
CA VAL A 77 -10.54 -2.65 -11.88
C VAL A 77 -9.69 -3.46 -10.92
N TRP A 78 -8.95 -2.76 -10.06
CA TRP A 78 -8.00 -3.34 -9.12
C TRP A 78 -7.65 -2.32 -8.02
N ALA A 79 -7.33 -2.79 -6.81
CA ALA A 79 -6.90 -1.96 -5.69
C ALA A 79 -5.93 -2.73 -4.79
N GLU A 80 -4.83 -2.10 -4.41
CA GLU A 80 -3.82 -2.67 -3.50
C GLU A 80 -3.25 -1.60 -2.57
N ASP A 81 -2.66 -2.01 -1.45
CA ASP A 81 -1.87 -1.10 -0.63
C ASP A 81 -0.59 -0.62 -1.35
N ASP A 82 -0.15 0.58 -1.00
CA ASP A 82 1.14 1.15 -1.39
C ASP A 82 2.22 0.71 -0.38
N ASP A 83 2.23 -0.58 -0.05
CA ASP A 83 3.20 -1.13 0.90
C ASP A 83 4.62 -0.92 0.36
N GLU A 84 5.42 -0.19 1.13
CA GLU A 84 6.82 0.03 0.82
C GLU A 84 7.58 -1.28 1.09
N ILE A 85 7.72 -2.12 0.06
CA ILE A 85 8.59 -3.28 0.13
C ILE A 85 10.00 -2.77 0.40
N VAL A 86 10.47 -2.96 1.63
CA VAL A 86 11.88 -2.74 1.97
C VAL A 86 12.70 -3.77 1.21
N ALA A 87 13.17 -3.36 0.03
CA ALA A 87 14.05 -4.17 -0.79
C ALA A 87 15.30 -4.54 0.04
N PRO A 88 15.87 -5.74 -0.17
CA PRO A 88 17.01 -6.22 0.62
C PRO A 88 18.23 -5.29 0.53
N GLU A 89 18.31 -4.42 -0.48
CA GLU A 89 19.34 -3.39 -0.57
C GLU A 89 19.20 -2.27 0.49
N GLY A 90 18.02 -2.10 1.08
CA GLY A 90 17.73 -1.05 2.07
C GLY A 90 18.12 -1.37 3.52
N LYS A 91 18.41 -2.64 3.84
CA LYS A 91 18.90 -3.05 5.16
C LYS A 91 20.38 -3.40 5.05
N GLY A 92 21.23 -2.48 5.50
CA GLY A 92 22.67 -2.69 5.57
C GLY A 92 23.03 -3.96 6.34
N GLN A 93 23.33 -5.02 5.60
CA GLN A 93 24.39 -6.01 5.83
C GLN A 93 24.29 -7.01 4.68
N ARG A 94 25.11 -6.81 3.64
CA ARG A 94 25.37 -7.81 2.61
C ARG A 94 26.15 -8.95 3.31
N PRO A 95 25.61 -10.15 3.53
CA PRO A 95 26.47 -11.28 3.83
C PRO A 95 27.34 -11.49 2.59
N ALA A 96 28.63 -11.75 2.78
CA ALA A 96 29.61 -11.91 1.70
C ALA A 96 29.05 -12.78 0.55
N PRO A 97 29.36 -12.47 -0.71
CA PRO A 97 28.76 -13.12 -1.87
C PRO A 97 29.02 -14.63 -1.81
N THR A 98 28.00 -15.41 -1.47
CA THR A 98 28.02 -16.84 -1.72
C THR A 98 27.81 -17.02 -3.22
N LYS A 99 28.83 -17.57 -3.88
CA LYS A 99 28.79 -17.97 -5.29
C LYS A 99 27.67 -18.99 -5.49
N LYS A 100 26.45 -18.54 -5.77
CA LYS A 100 25.35 -19.42 -6.19
C LYS A 100 24.99 -19.09 -7.63
N GLY A 101 25.92 -19.39 -8.54
CA GLY A 101 25.58 -19.63 -9.94
C GLY A 101 24.89 -20.98 -10.01
N SER A 102 23.58 -20.99 -10.27
CA SER A 102 22.85 -22.20 -10.58
C SER A 102 23.32 -22.67 -11.96
N ILE A 103 24.19 -23.67 -12.00
CA ILE A 103 24.35 -24.51 -13.19
C ILE A 103 23.06 -25.33 -13.32
N MET A 104 22.06 -24.77 -13.99
CA MET A 104 20.96 -25.56 -14.50
C MET A 104 21.48 -26.38 -15.68
N PRO A 105 21.46 -27.73 -15.63
CA PRO A 105 21.61 -28.51 -16.85
C PRO A 105 20.35 -28.31 -17.69
N VAL A 106 20.51 -27.68 -18.86
CA VAL A 106 19.48 -27.67 -19.91
C VAL A 106 19.31 -29.12 -20.37
N VAL A 107 18.26 -29.79 -19.91
CA VAL A 107 17.81 -31.07 -20.45
C VAL A 107 16.96 -30.76 -21.67
N GLY A 108 17.54 -30.91 -22.86
CA GLY A 108 16.80 -30.81 -24.11
C GLY A 108 17.61 -30.22 -25.24
N ASP A 109 18.54 -30.99 -25.80
CA ASP A 109 18.75 -30.93 -27.25
C ASP A 109 19.17 -32.31 -27.75
N ARG A 110 18.17 -33.04 -28.27
CA ARG A 110 18.36 -34.23 -29.07
C ARG A 110 18.91 -33.77 -30.43
N PHE A 111 20.23 -33.74 -30.58
CA PHE A 111 20.80 -33.77 -31.92
C PHE A 111 20.81 -35.22 -32.41
N ALA A 112 19.86 -35.49 -33.29
CA ALA A 112 19.91 -36.56 -34.26
C ALA A 112 21.20 -36.44 -35.08
N ILE A 113 22.03 -37.47 -35.07
CA ILE A 113 22.73 -38.04 -36.24
C ILE A 113 22.78 -39.55 -36.04
#